data_AF-A0ABD0XSP5-F1
#
_entry.id   AF-A0ABD0XSP5-F1
#
_cell.length_a   1.000
_cell.length_b   1.000
_cell.length_c   1.000
_cell.angle_alpha   90.00
_cell.angle_beta   90.00
_cell.angle_gamma   90.00
#
_symmetry.space_group_name_H-M   'P 1'
#
loop_
_entity.id
_entity.type
_entity.pdbx_description
1 polymer ?
#
loop_
_entity_poly.entity_id
_entity_poly.type
_entity_poly.pdbx_seq_one_letter_code
_entity_poly.pdbx_strand_id
1 'polypeptide(L)'
;MTSFAEICIAILLLLPLAWTRIVYNHNEVFLENQYASFYLSRSLLWNHWDFELVTPGNLERECIEEVCNYEEAREVFEDTVKTNDFWDKYTNQGSAPRMDVAGLVAGILAALVSAVIITVVGCYCYNASKKRAGGPGR
;
A
#
# COMPACT_ATOMS: atom_id res chain seq x y z
N MET A 1 -3.38 -4.49 36.93
CA MET A 1 -3.85 -3.88 35.66
C MET A 1 -2.83 -2.92 35.06
N THR A 2 -2.13 -2.11 35.86
CA THR A 2 -1.04 -1.22 35.41
C THR A 2 0.21 -1.96 34.94
N SER A 3 0.60 -3.04 35.61
CA SER A 3 1.81 -3.81 35.26
C SER A 3 1.77 -4.47 33.88
N PHE A 4 0.62 -5.01 33.45
CA PHE A 4 0.48 -5.60 32.12
C PHE A 4 0.53 -4.54 31.02
N ALA A 5 -0.07 -3.36 31.25
CA ALA A 5 -0.04 -2.26 30.29
C ALA A 5 1.39 -1.71 30.08
N GLU A 6 2.15 -1.55 31.16
CA GLU A 6 3.57 -1.15 31.12
C GLU A 6 4.44 -2.17 30.36
N ILE A 7 4.23 -3.47 30.62
CA ILE A 7 4.95 -4.55 29.93
C ILE A 7 4.57 -4.60 28.44
N CYS A 8 3.30 -4.42 28.11
CA CYS A 8 2.85 -4.37 26.71
C CYS A 8 3.44 -3.16 25.97
N ILE A 9 3.52 -1.99 26.60
CA ILE A 9 4.14 -0.78 26.02
C ILE A 9 5.64 -0.99 25.81
N ALA A 10 6.34 -1.56 26.81
CA ALA A 10 7.76 -1.88 26.68
C ALA A 10 8.02 -2.88 25.54
N ILE A 11 7.20 -3.94 25.42
CA ILE A 11 7.35 -4.92 24.33
C ILE A 11 7.03 -4.30 22.96
N LEU A 12 5.98 -3.48 22.85
CA LEU A 12 5.63 -2.74 21.63
C LEU A 12 6.73 -1.76 21.19
N LEU A 13 7.49 -1.18 22.13
CA LEU A 13 8.61 -0.27 21.83
C LEU A 13 9.92 -1.02 21.53
N LEU A 14 10.11 -2.23 22.05
CA LEU A 14 11.32 -3.03 21.85
C LEU A 14 11.28 -3.87 20.56
N LEU A 15 10.09 -4.31 20.12
CA LEU A 15 9.89 -5.00 18.85
C LEU A 15 10.44 -4.22 17.63
N PRO A 16 10.16 -2.91 17.42
CA PRO A 16 10.70 -2.17 16.28
C PRO A 16 12.23 -2.00 16.35
N LEU A 17 12.84 -1.97 17.54
CA LEU A 17 14.29 -1.91 17.71
C LEU A 17 14.99 -3.22 17.35
N ALA A 18 14.35 -4.36 17.60
CA ALA A 18 14.85 -5.67 17.16
C ALA A 18 14.72 -5.84 15.63
N TRP A 19 13.65 -5.33 15.04
CA TRP A 19 13.40 -5.44 13.60
C TRP A 19 14.33 -4.53 12.77
N THR A 20 14.62 -3.31 13.25
CA THR A 20 15.58 -2.41 12.57
C THR A 20 17.00 -2.97 12.53
N ARG A 21 17.44 -3.69 13.58
CA ARG A 21 18.73 -4.40 13.62
C ARG A 21 18.82 -5.55 12.61
N ILE A 22 17.72 -6.26 12.38
CA ILE A 22 17.68 -7.40 11.44
C ILE A 22 17.70 -6.90 9.98
N VAL A 23 16.93 -5.86 9.66
CA VAL A 23 16.88 -5.28 8.31
C VAL A 23 18.21 -4.62 7.93
N TYR A 24 18.90 -3.98 8.88
CA TYR A 24 20.19 -3.31 8.63
C TYR A 24 21.35 -4.26 8.31
N ASN A 25 21.25 -5.55 8.69
CA ASN A 25 22.34 -6.51 8.48
C ASN A 25 22.32 -7.15 7.07
N HIS A 26 21.29 -6.87 6.27
CA HIS A 26 21.17 -7.34 4.88
C HIS A 26 21.63 -6.22 3.93
N ASN A 27 22.96 -6.04 3.82
CA ASN A 27 23.59 -5.04 2.95
C ASN A 27 23.54 -5.45 1.46
N GLU A 28 22.34 -5.62 0.91
CA GLU A 28 22.15 -5.66 -0.54
C GLU A 28 21.76 -4.24 -0.99
N VAL A 29 22.72 -3.53 -1.58
CA VAL A 29 22.55 -2.14 -2.05
C VAL A 29 21.52 -2.05 -3.19
N PHE A 30 21.16 -3.19 -3.80
CA PHE A 30 20.12 -3.30 -4.81
C PHE A 30 19.18 -4.47 -4.47
N LEU A 31 17.88 -4.21 -4.43
CA LEU A 31 16.86 -5.25 -4.34
C LEU A 31 16.81 -6.04 -5.66
N GLU A 32 16.55 -7.34 -5.58
CA GLU A 32 16.27 -8.16 -6.77
C GLU A 32 15.08 -7.56 -7.55
N ASN A 33 15.12 -7.62 -8.88
CA ASN A 33 14.23 -6.86 -9.79
C ASN A 33 12.74 -7.00 -9.42
N GLN A 34 12.28 -8.21 -9.11
CA GLN A 34 10.91 -8.49 -8.68
C GLN A 34 10.50 -7.77 -7.39
N TYR A 35 11.42 -7.62 -6.42
CA TYR A 35 11.19 -6.88 -5.18
C TYR A 35 11.42 -5.38 -5.37
N ALA A 36 12.38 -4.97 -6.20
CA ALA A 36 12.61 -3.56 -6.51
C ALA A 36 11.37 -2.93 -7.17
N SER A 37 10.76 -3.59 -8.16
CA SER A 37 9.53 -3.12 -8.82
C SER A 37 8.32 -3.04 -7.89
N PHE A 38 8.35 -3.74 -6.76
CA PHE A 38 7.32 -3.69 -5.74
C PHE A 38 7.45 -2.45 -4.83
N TYR A 39 8.68 -2.15 -4.39
CA TYR A 39 8.93 -1.03 -3.47
C TYR A 39 9.15 0.31 -4.16
N LEU A 40 9.73 0.30 -5.37
CA LEU A 40 9.93 1.47 -6.22
C LEU A 40 8.85 1.60 -7.27
N SER A 41 7.72 0.89 -7.11
CA SER A 41 6.58 1.03 -8.01
C SER A 41 6.11 2.49 -7.98
N ARG A 42 6.20 3.16 -9.12
CA ARG A 42 5.61 4.49 -9.31
C ARG A 42 4.10 4.36 -9.11
N SER A 43 3.43 5.36 -8.53
CA SER A 43 1.96 5.39 -8.58
C SER A 43 1.55 5.65 -10.02
N LEU A 44 1.25 4.57 -10.71
CA LEU A 44 0.79 4.51 -12.07
C LEU A 44 -0.68 4.90 -12.06
N LEU A 45 -0.97 6.06 -12.63
CA LEU A 45 -2.23 6.74 -12.41
C LEU A 45 -2.93 6.88 -13.75
N TRP A 46 -3.56 5.77 -14.14
CA TRP A 46 -4.49 5.67 -15.25
C TRP A 46 -5.22 7.00 -15.51
N ASN A 47 -4.93 7.65 -16.63
CA ASN A 47 -5.69 8.79 -17.13
C ASN A 47 -5.95 9.91 -16.10
N HIS A 48 -5.04 10.14 -15.14
CA HIS A 48 -5.25 11.17 -14.11
C HIS A 48 -4.54 12.46 -14.48
N TRP A 49 -5.36 13.41 -14.94
CA TRP A 49 -5.03 14.80 -15.31
C TRP A 49 -4.31 14.90 -16.64
N ASP A 50 -5.04 15.41 -17.65
CA ASP A 50 -4.76 15.83 -19.04
C ASP A 50 -3.34 16.28 -19.47
N PHE A 51 -2.31 16.18 -18.63
CA PHE A 51 -0.89 16.37 -18.96
C PHE A 51 -0.29 15.21 -19.78
N GLU A 52 -0.99 14.10 -19.92
CA GLU A 52 -0.55 12.98 -20.76
C GLU A 52 -0.52 13.35 -22.24
N LEU A 53 -1.39 14.28 -22.68
CA LEU A 53 -1.44 14.79 -24.06
C LEU A 53 -0.13 15.47 -24.53
N VAL A 54 0.70 15.97 -23.61
CA VAL A 54 2.00 16.60 -23.95
C VAL A 54 3.18 15.64 -23.77
N THR A 55 2.94 14.44 -23.25
CA THR A 55 3.97 13.45 -22.99
C THR A 55 3.96 12.43 -24.13
N PRO A 56 5.13 12.08 -24.71
CA PRO A 56 5.16 11.11 -25.79
C PRO A 56 4.73 9.72 -25.30
N GLY A 57 3.95 9.03 -26.13
CA GLY A 57 3.44 7.69 -25.87
C GLY A 57 4.56 6.70 -25.56
N ASN A 58 4.39 5.88 -24.52
CA ASN A 58 5.38 4.87 -24.13
C ASN A 58 4.76 3.52 -23.80
N LEU A 59 5.12 2.47 -24.56
CA LEU A 59 4.57 1.12 -24.39
C LEU A 59 4.74 0.55 -22.98
N GLU A 60 5.94 0.71 -22.40
CA GLU A 60 6.23 0.22 -21.07
C GLU A 60 5.34 0.92 -20.05
N ARG A 61 5.26 2.25 -20.11
CA ARG A 61 4.47 3.03 -19.15
C ARG A 61 2.97 2.77 -19.28
N GLU A 62 2.41 2.90 -20.48
CA GLU A 62 0.96 2.94 -20.67
C GLU A 62 0.33 1.56 -20.67
N CYS A 63 0.98 0.58 -21.30
CA CYS A 63 0.37 -0.73 -21.55
C CYS A 63 0.99 -1.88 -20.76
N ILE A 64 2.19 -1.74 -20.18
CA ILE A 64 2.84 -2.82 -19.41
C ILE A 64 2.81 -2.53 -17.90
N GLU A 65 3.24 -1.33 -17.53
CA GLU A 65 3.14 -0.78 -16.19
C GLU A 65 1.68 -0.44 -15.88
N GLU A 66 1.05 0.38 -16.73
CA GLU A 66 -0.37 0.72 -16.67
C GLU A 66 -1.22 -0.21 -17.53
N VAL A 67 -2.54 -0.02 -17.45
CA VAL A 67 -3.44 -0.67 -18.38
C VAL A 67 -3.94 0.40 -19.34
N CYS A 68 -3.86 0.12 -20.64
CA CYS A 68 -4.14 1.09 -21.69
C CYS A 68 -5.38 0.74 -22.49
N ASN A 69 -5.99 1.75 -23.10
CA ASN A 69 -7.03 1.61 -24.11
C ASN A 69 -6.40 1.46 -25.52
N TYR A 70 -7.23 1.11 -26.51
CA TYR A 70 -6.75 0.87 -27.88
C TYR A 70 -6.12 2.12 -28.54
N GLU A 71 -6.63 3.30 -28.21
CA GLU A 71 -6.17 4.57 -28.76
C GLU A 71 -4.79 4.94 -28.22
N GLU A 72 -4.54 4.75 -26.93
CA GLU A 72 -3.22 4.89 -26.30
C GLU A 72 -2.20 3.92 -26.93
N ALA A 73 -2.58 2.65 -27.10
CA ALA A 73 -1.75 1.69 -27.83
C ALA A 73 -1.48 2.12 -29.29
N ARG A 74 -2.44 2.82 -29.93
CA ARG A 74 -2.26 3.36 -31.28
C ARG A 74 -1.29 4.54 -31.31
N GLU A 75 -1.33 5.41 -30.31
CA GLU A 75 -0.40 6.54 -30.16
C GLU A 75 1.05 6.05 -29.97
N VAL A 76 1.25 4.93 -29.27
CA VAL A 76 2.59 4.33 -29.07
C VAL A 76 3.20 3.77 -30.35
N PHE A 77 2.42 3.04 -31.16
CA PHE A 77 2.94 2.36 -32.35
C PHE A 77 2.87 3.20 -33.63
N GLU A 78 1.99 4.22 -33.68
CA GLU A 78 1.66 5.04 -34.85
C GLU A 78 1.27 4.24 -36.12
N ASP A 79 1.04 2.93 -35.99
CA ASP A 79 0.79 1.99 -37.08
C ASP A 79 -0.33 1.03 -36.70
N THR A 80 -1.44 1.11 -37.45
CA THR A 80 -2.64 0.29 -37.23
C THR A 80 -2.40 -1.22 -37.29
N VAL A 81 -1.45 -1.72 -38.08
CA VAL A 81 -1.21 -3.17 -38.18
C VAL A 81 -0.52 -3.64 -36.91
N LYS A 82 0.50 -2.91 -36.46
CA LYS A 82 1.24 -3.24 -35.22
C LYS A 82 0.36 -3.10 -33.98
N THR A 83 -0.48 -2.06 -33.92
CA THR A 83 -1.41 -1.88 -32.81
C THR A 83 -2.39 -3.05 -32.73
N ASN A 84 -2.94 -3.51 -33.85
CA ASN A 84 -3.84 -4.67 -33.84
C ASN A 84 -3.14 -5.96 -33.38
N ASP A 85 -1.92 -6.22 -33.86
CA ASP A 85 -1.14 -7.40 -33.46
C ASP A 85 -0.78 -7.38 -31.95
N PHE A 86 -0.53 -6.19 -31.40
CA PHE A 86 -0.32 -6.00 -29.97
C PHE A 86 -1.63 -6.15 -29.17
N TRP A 87 -2.69 -5.49 -29.62
CA TRP A 87 -3.97 -5.40 -28.91
C TRP A 87 -4.65 -6.76 -28.77
N ASP A 88 -4.56 -7.61 -29.79
CA ASP A 88 -5.06 -8.98 -29.73
C ASP A 88 -4.36 -9.77 -28.61
N LYS A 89 -3.03 -9.65 -28.49
CA LYS A 89 -2.28 -10.31 -27.41
C LYS A 89 -2.59 -9.70 -26.04
N TYR A 90 -2.70 -8.38 -26.00
CA TYR A 90 -2.90 -7.60 -24.78
C TYR A 90 -4.24 -7.92 -24.10
N THR A 91 -5.32 -7.92 -24.89
CA THR A 91 -6.67 -8.23 -24.38
C THR A 91 -6.85 -9.69 -24.01
N ASN A 92 -6.21 -10.61 -24.74
CA ASN A 92 -6.23 -12.04 -24.43
C ASN A 92 -5.47 -12.40 -23.14
N GLN A 93 -4.47 -11.60 -22.76
CA GLN A 93 -3.71 -11.82 -21.52
C GLN A 93 -4.39 -11.26 -20.27
N GLY A 94 -5.53 -10.58 -20.44
CA GLY A 94 -6.42 -10.15 -19.36
C GLY A 94 -5.66 -9.48 -18.23
N SER A 95 -5.42 -8.17 -18.36
CA SER A 95 -4.69 -7.32 -17.42
C SER A 95 -4.93 -7.74 -15.98
N ALA A 96 -4.03 -8.58 -15.45
CA ALA A 96 -4.17 -9.09 -14.11
C ALA A 96 -4.08 -7.86 -13.19
N PRO A 97 -5.11 -7.58 -12.37
CA PRO A 97 -4.99 -6.50 -11.40
C PRO A 97 -3.80 -6.86 -10.52
N ARG A 98 -2.70 -6.10 -10.65
CA ARG A 98 -1.58 -6.23 -9.72
C ARG A 98 -2.14 -5.76 -8.39
N MET A 99 -2.27 -6.67 -7.44
CA MET A 99 -2.79 -6.36 -6.11
C MET A 99 -1.87 -5.29 -5.50
N ASP A 100 -2.36 -4.06 -5.29
CA ASP A 100 -1.56 -2.96 -4.72
C ASP A 100 -1.12 -3.33 -3.31
N VAL A 101 0.09 -3.87 -3.18
CA VAL A 101 0.56 -4.35 -1.87
C VAL A 101 0.85 -3.17 -0.94
N ALA A 102 1.15 -1.99 -1.49
CA ALA A 102 1.14 -0.74 -0.72
C ALA A 102 -0.23 -0.49 -0.07
N GLY A 103 -1.33 -0.70 -0.80
CA GLY A 103 -2.69 -0.61 -0.28
C GLY A 103 -2.99 -1.68 0.78
N LEU A 104 -2.56 -2.92 0.56
CA LEU A 104 -2.71 -4.00 1.53
C LEU A 104 -1.95 -3.72 2.84
N VAL A 105 -0.68 -3.29 2.74
CA VAL A 105 0.16 -2.95 3.88
C VAL A 105 -0.40 -1.73 4.62
N ALA A 106 -0.81 -0.68 3.91
CA ALA A 106 -1.44 0.49 4.50
C ALA A 106 -2.74 0.12 5.22
N GLY A 107 -3.57 -0.74 4.62
CA GLY A 107 -4.80 -1.24 5.22
C GLY A 107 -4.58 -2.05 6.49
N ILE A 108 -3.62 -2.99 6.49
CA ILE A 108 -3.27 -3.78 7.68
C ILE A 108 -2.73 -2.87 8.79
N LEU A 109 -1.83 -1.94 8.46
CA LEU A 109 -1.28 -1.00 9.44
C LEU A 109 -2.38 -0.12 10.06
N ALA A 110 -3.28 0.41 9.23
CA ALA A 110 -4.40 1.22 9.70
C ALA A 110 -5.36 0.44 10.60
N ALA A 111 -5.64 -0.83 10.28
CA ALA A 111 -6.48 -1.70 11.09
C ALA A 111 -5.85 -1.98 12.47
N LEU A 112 -4.55 -2.26 12.52
CA LEU A 112 -3.83 -2.48 13.77
C LEU A 112 -3.82 -1.23 14.66
N VAL A 113 -3.52 -0.06 14.08
CA VAL A 113 -3.54 1.23 14.81
C VAL A 113 -4.95 1.52 15.34
N SER A 114 -5.98 1.30 14.52
CA SER A 114 -7.37 1.51 14.92
C SER A 114 -7.79 0.62 16.10
N ALA A 115 -7.37 -0.65 16.10
CA ALA A 115 -7.67 -1.58 17.19
C ALA A 115 -7.06 -1.13 18.53
N VAL A 116 -5.82 -0.61 18.50
CA VAL A 116 -5.16 -0.06 19.68
C VAL A 116 -5.90 1.16 20.21
N ILE A 117 -6.26 2.10 19.33
CA ILE A 117 -7.00 3.31 19.71
C ILE A 117 -8.35 2.94 20.33
N ILE A 118 -9.12 2.05 19.69
CA ILE A 118 -10.43 1.59 20.20
C ILE A 118 -10.26 0.96 21.59
N THR A 119 -9.23 0.14 21.79
CA THR A 119 -8.98 -0.52 23.08
C THR A 119 -8.63 0.50 24.17
N VAL A 120 -7.78 1.48 23.88
CA VAL A 120 -7.38 2.53 24.85
C VAL A 120 -8.58 3.40 25.23
N VAL A 121 -9.34 3.87 24.24
CA VAL A 121 -10.55 4.69 24.44
C VAL A 121 -11.60 3.89 25.21
N GLY A 122 -11.84 2.63 24.83
CA GLY A 122 -12.76 1.73 25.52
C GLY A 122 -12.40 1.52 26.99
N CYS A 123 -11.13 1.24 27.29
CA CYS A 123 -10.62 1.11 28.66
C CYS A 123 -10.78 2.41 29.46
N TYR A 124 -10.51 3.56 28.86
CA TYR A 124 -10.67 4.87 29.50
C TYR A 124 -12.15 5.16 29.82
N CYS A 125 -13.04 5.00 28.83
CA CYS A 125 -14.48 5.22 28.99
C CYS A 125 -15.11 4.24 29.98
N TYR A 126 -14.68 2.97 30.00
CA TYR A 126 -15.14 1.98 30.96
C TYR A 126 -14.75 2.36 32.40
N ASN A 127 -13.49 2.76 32.61
CA ASN A 127 -13.03 3.19 33.93
C ASN A 127 -13.71 4.49 34.39
N ALA A 128 -13.95 5.44 33.48
CA ALA A 128 -14.70 6.66 33.79
C ALA A 128 -16.15 6.33 34.18
N SER A 129 -16.80 5.40 33.48
CA SER A 129 -18.15 4.95 33.78
C SER A 129 -18.23 4.23 35.14
N LYS A 130 -17.23 3.39 35.46
CA LYS A 130 -17.13 2.74 36.77
C LYS A 130 -16.92 3.74 37.91
N LYS A 131 -16.08 4.77 37.71
CA LYS A 131 -15.92 5.86 38.69
C LYS A 131 -17.23 6.63 38.93
N ARG A 132 -18.03 6.83 37.88
CA ARG A 132 -19.36 7.47 37.98
C ARG A 132 -20.39 6.59 38.68
N ALA A 133 -20.34 5.26 38.46
CA ALA A 133 -21.23 4.30 39.12
C ALA A 133 -20.85 4.01 40.59
N GLY A 134 -19.61 4.32 41.01
CA GLY A 134 -19.09 4.09 42.37
C GLY A 134 -18.81 5.35 43.20
N GLY A 135 -19.19 6.54 42.74
CA GLY A 135 -19.02 7.81 43.47
C GLY A 135 -20.30 8.27 44.20
N PRO A 136 -20.15 9.00 45.31
CA PRO A 136 -20.65 8.66 46.64
C PRO A 136 -22.17 8.76 46.77
N GLY A 137 -22.78 7.68 47.26
CA GLY A 137 -24.11 7.72 47.85
C GLY A 137 -24.13 8.67 49.05
N ARG A 138 -25.13 9.54 49.04
CA ARG A 138 -25.50 10.52 50.06
C ARG A 138 -25.80 9.89 51.41
#